data_AF-A0A972FR18-F1
#
_entry.id   AF-A0A972FR18-F1
#
_cell.length_a   1.000
_cell.length_b   1.000
_cell.length_c   1.000
_cell.angle_alpha   90.00
_cell.angle_beta   90.00
_cell.angle_gamma   90.00
#
_symmetry.space_group_name_H-M   'P 1'
#
loop_
_entity.id
_entity.type
_entity.pdbx_description
1 polymer ?
#
loop_
_entity_poly.entity_id
_entity_poly.type
_entity_poly.pdbx_seq_one_letter_code
_entity_poly.pdbx_strand_id
1 'polypeptide(L)'
;MMNTYDKRLLSADMLEEAILKFKVSETDLDYIQCILLAGASIGITTPLLSEAQKKTSHENSAETAIKFREYSLGCTLNETERKEVFSGNLKFNKQTYNSLKHTGKGKKLAASDDLEIKADFREEAEELLWAAIEDFKNLPVSPEFLIENGKN
;
A
#
# COMPACT_ATOMS: atom_id res chain seq x y z
N MET A 1 -27.37 -13.50 -11.49
CA MET A 1 -27.76 -12.95 -10.17
C MET A 1 -26.67 -11.98 -9.74
N MET A 2 -27.03 -10.80 -9.23
CA MET A 2 -26.06 -9.80 -8.77
C MET A 2 -26.01 -9.88 -7.24
N ASN A 3 -24.82 -10.09 -6.68
CA ASN A 3 -24.60 -10.16 -5.24
C ASN A 3 -24.00 -8.85 -4.73
N THR A 4 -24.34 -8.46 -3.50
CA THR A 4 -23.72 -7.33 -2.80
C THR A 4 -22.55 -7.84 -1.97
N TYR A 5 -21.41 -7.16 -2.05
CA TYR A 5 -20.20 -7.50 -1.31
C TYR A 5 -19.74 -6.31 -0.45
N ASP A 6 -19.32 -6.59 0.79
CA ASP A 6 -18.66 -5.60 1.63
C ASP A 6 -17.19 -5.47 1.21
N LYS A 7 -16.77 -4.25 0.84
CA LYS A 7 -15.41 -4.00 0.35
C LYS A 7 -14.34 -4.26 1.42
N ARG A 8 -14.67 -4.15 2.71
CA ARG A 8 -13.75 -4.45 3.81
C ARG A 8 -13.46 -5.95 3.87
N LEU A 9 -14.47 -6.78 3.64
CA LEU A 9 -14.32 -8.23 3.54
C LEU A 9 -13.52 -8.63 2.30
N LEU A 10 -13.77 -7.98 1.16
CA LEU A 10 -12.96 -8.18 -0.05
C LEU A 10 -11.50 -7.76 0.16
N SER A 11 -11.26 -6.67 0.88
CA SER A 11 -9.92 -6.21 1.25
C SER A 11 -9.21 -7.22 2.17
N ALA A 12 -9.93 -7.83 3.12
CA ALA A 12 -9.41 -8.93 3.94
C ALA A 12 -9.03 -10.14 3.07
N ASP A 13 -9.91 -10.56 2.16
CA ASP A 13 -9.67 -11.69 1.25
C ASP A 13 -8.45 -11.48 0.36
N MET A 14 -8.34 -10.30 -0.24
CA MET A 14 -7.19 -9.96 -1.08
C MET A 14 -5.89 -9.97 -0.26
N LEU A 15 -5.93 -9.50 0.99
CA LEU A 15 -4.76 -9.47 1.85
C LEU A 15 -4.35 -10.88 2.30
N GLU A 16 -5.30 -11.72 2.70
CA GLU A 16 -5.05 -13.11 3.06
C GLU A 16 -4.45 -13.89 1.88
N GLU A 17 -5.04 -13.77 0.70
CA GLU A 17 -4.53 -14.43 -0.51
C GLU A 17 -3.12 -13.92 -0.87
N ALA A 18 -2.87 -12.61 -0.77
CA ALA A 18 -1.54 -12.05 -1.02
C ALA A 18 -0.49 -12.61 -0.05
N ILE A 19 -0.83 -12.74 1.24
CA ILE A 19 0.06 -13.33 2.25
C ILE A 19 0.33 -14.80 1.96
N LEU A 20 -0.70 -15.57 1.61
CA LEU A 20 -0.56 -16.99 1.29
C LEU A 20 0.34 -17.20 0.06
N LYS A 21 0.10 -16.42 -0.99
CA LYS A 21 0.92 -16.45 -2.21
C LYS A 21 2.37 -16.08 -1.93
N PHE A 22 2.61 -15.04 -1.16
CA PHE A 22 3.98 -14.59 -0.85
C PHE A 22 4.80 -15.70 -0.17
N LYS A 23 4.19 -16.47 0.74
CA LYS A 23 4.84 -17.57 1.45
C LYS A 23 5.31 -18.71 0.55
N VAL A 24 4.64 -18.91 -0.58
CA VAL A 24 4.93 -20.00 -1.53
C VAL A 24 5.45 -19.49 -2.86
N SER A 25 5.82 -18.21 -2.95
CA SER A 25 6.28 -17.58 -4.19
C SER A 25 7.64 -18.11 -4.62
N GLU A 26 7.77 -18.48 -5.88
CA GLU A 26 9.01 -18.95 -6.49
C GLU A 26 9.45 -18.09 -7.68
N THR A 27 8.51 -17.31 -8.23
CA THR A 27 8.72 -16.52 -9.45
C THR A 27 8.31 -15.06 -9.27
N ASP A 28 8.83 -14.19 -10.14
CA ASP A 28 8.44 -12.78 -10.19
C ASP A 28 6.93 -12.59 -10.40
N LEU A 29 6.28 -13.49 -11.16
CA LEU A 29 4.84 -13.42 -11.37
C LEU A 29 4.06 -13.65 -10.07
N ASP A 30 4.54 -14.51 -9.18
CA ASP A 30 3.90 -14.75 -7.88
C ASP A 30 3.98 -13.49 -7.00
N TYR A 31 5.14 -12.83 -6.99
CA TYR A 31 5.33 -11.56 -6.29
C TYR A 31 4.49 -10.43 -6.91
N ILE A 32 4.37 -10.37 -8.24
CA ILE A 32 3.49 -9.42 -8.93
C ILE A 32 2.03 -9.62 -8.50
N GLN A 33 1.56 -10.87 -8.38
CA GLN A 33 0.21 -11.15 -7.88
C GLN A 33 0.01 -10.63 -6.45
N CYS A 34 1.01 -10.82 -5.58
CA CYS A 34 1.00 -10.27 -4.22
C CYS A 34 0.89 -8.74 -4.23
N ILE A 35 1.70 -8.07 -5.05
CA ILE A 35 1.71 -6.60 -5.20
C ILE A 35 0.34 -6.10 -5.65
N LEU A 36 -0.26 -6.75 -6.66
CA LEU A 36 -1.56 -6.34 -7.20
C LEU A 36 -2.69 -6.49 -6.17
N LEU A 37 -2.71 -7.60 -5.43
CA LEU A 37 -3.70 -7.85 -4.37
C LEU A 37 -3.53 -6.90 -3.18
N ALA A 38 -2.30 -6.74 -2.69
CA ALA A 38 -1.98 -5.83 -1.59
C ALA A 38 -2.30 -4.37 -1.96
N GLY A 39 -1.90 -3.94 -3.16
CA GLY A 39 -2.19 -2.59 -3.65
C GLY A 39 -3.69 -2.32 -3.86
N ALA A 40 -4.45 -3.32 -4.31
CA ALA A 40 -5.92 -3.22 -4.37
C ALA A 40 -6.54 -3.11 -2.97
N SER A 41 -6.04 -3.88 -2.00
CA SER A 41 -6.45 -3.79 -0.59
C SER A 41 -6.18 -2.40 -0.02
N ILE A 42 -4.98 -1.85 -0.21
CA ILE A 42 -4.63 -0.46 0.16
C ILE A 42 -5.57 0.56 -0.48
N GLY A 43 -5.96 0.34 -1.74
CA GLY A 43 -6.94 1.19 -2.43
C GLY A 43 -8.31 1.25 -1.77
N ILE A 44 -8.68 0.22 -0.98
CA ILE A 44 -9.90 0.17 -0.18
C ILE A 44 -9.65 0.73 1.22
N THR A 45 -8.55 0.36 1.87
CA THR A 45 -8.28 0.71 3.28
C THR A 45 -7.89 2.17 3.46
N THR A 46 -7.05 2.74 2.58
CA THR A 46 -6.54 4.12 2.71
C THR A 46 -7.68 5.16 2.79
N PRO A 47 -8.70 5.17 1.91
CA PRO A 47 -9.81 6.11 2.02
C PRO A 47 -10.59 5.96 3.34
N LEU A 48 -10.83 4.73 3.79
CA LEU A 48 -11.55 4.44 5.03
C LEU A 48 -10.77 4.90 6.28
N LEU A 49 -9.43 4.74 6.29
CA LEU A 49 -8.56 5.28 7.33
C LEU A 49 -8.62 6.81 7.36
N SER A 50 -8.54 7.44 6.19
CA SER A 50 -8.63 8.90 6.07
C SER A 50 -9.96 9.44 6.59
N GLU A 51 -11.08 8.78 6.28
CA GLU A 51 -12.41 9.15 6.82
C GLU A 51 -12.46 9.00 8.34
N ALA A 52 -11.80 7.97 8.89
CA ALA A 52 -11.66 7.74 10.32
C ALA A 52 -10.61 8.63 11.01
N GLN A 53 -10.01 9.59 10.30
CA GLN A 53 -8.91 10.45 10.78
C GLN A 53 -7.70 9.65 11.32
N LYS A 54 -7.48 8.44 10.77
CA LYS A 54 -6.34 7.59 11.08
C LYS A 54 -5.30 7.70 9.98
N LYS A 55 -4.03 7.61 10.39
CA LYS A 55 -2.88 7.60 9.48
C LYS A 55 -2.64 6.19 8.95
N THR A 56 -2.28 6.12 7.68
CA THR A 56 -1.73 4.91 7.05
C THR A 56 -0.31 4.62 7.58
N SER A 57 0.13 3.38 7.40
CA SER A 57 1.50 2.92 7.65
C SER A 57 2.54 3.82 6.97
N HIS A 58 2.26 4.25 5.73
CA HIS A 58 3.15 5.14 5.00
C HIS A 58 3.24 6.54 5.62
N GLU A 59 2.12 7.08 6.08
CA GLU A 59 2.10 8.39 6.74
C GLU A 59 2.83 8.32 8.09
N ASN A 60 2.67 7.22 8.84
CA ASN A 60 3.41 6.97 10.08
C ASN A 60 4.92 6.84 9.83
N SER A 61 5.31 6.13 8.76
CA SER A 61 6.70 5.96 8.36
C SER A 61 7.33 7.29 7.93
N ALA A 62 6.62 8.08 7.13
CA ALA A 62 7.06 9.40 6.71
C ALA A 62 7.23 10.36 7.89
N GLU A 63 6.30 10.35 8.87
CA GLU A 63 6.44 11.14 10.09
C GLU A 63 7.62 10.71 10.94
N THR A 64 7.90 9.41 11.00
CA THR A 64 9.06 8.86 11.71
C THR A 64 10.35 9.33 11.05
N ALA A 65 10.44 9.27 9.72
CA ALA A 65 11.60 9.77 8.96
C ALA A 65 11.82 11.28 9.17
N ILE A 66 10.73 12.07 9.21
CA ILE A 66 10.79 13.51 9.53
C ILE A 66 11.38 13.71 10.93
N LYS A 67 10.87 13.00 11.94
CA LYS A 67 11.37 13.13 13.33
C LYS A 67 12.84 12.76 13.45
N PHE A 68 13.28 11.68 12.80
CA PHE A 68 14.70 11.30 12.80
C PHE A 68 15.57 12.36 12.15
N ARG A 69 15.11 12.95 11.04
CA ARG A 69 15.84 14.03 10.36
C ARG A 69 15.92 15.29 11.19
N GLU A 70 14.82 15.69 11.83
CA GLU A 70 14.78 16.82 12.77
C GLU A 70 15.74 16.59 13.95
N TYR A 71 15.74 15.39 14.51
CA TYR A 71 16.67 15.00 15.58
C TYR A 71 18.13 15.07 15.12
N SER A 72 18.45 14.53 13.94
CA SER A 72 19.80 14.52 13.40
C SER A 72 20.32 15.92 13.05
N LEU A 73 19.43 16.84 12.64
CA LEU A 73 19.78 18.22 12.28
C LEU A 73 19.75 19.17 13.48
N GLY A 74 19.12 18.76 14.58
CA GLY A 74 18.92 19.61 15.76
C GLY A 74 17.94 20.77 15.51
N CYS A 75 17.11 20.69 14.46
CA CYS A 75 16.15 21.73 14.10
C CYS A 75 14.84 21.12 13.59
N THR A 76 13.75 21.89 13.68
CA THR A 76 12.47 21.52 13.07
C THR A 76 12.50 21.85 11.58
N LEU A 77 12.06 20.90 10.76
CA LEU A 77 11.93 21.11 9.32
C LEU A 77 10.76 22.05 9.02
N ASN A 78 10.91 22.90 8.01
CA ASN A 78 9.82 23.74 7.54
C ASN A 78 8.77 22.92 6.75
N GLU A 79 7.61 23.51 6.47
CA GLU A 79 6.50 22.79 5.83
C GLU A 79 6.86 22.22 4.45
N THR A 80 7.72 22.91 3.70
CA THR A 80 8.18 22.45 2.37
C THR A 80 9.08 21.23 2.50
N GLU A 81 10.06 21.28 3.40
CA GLU A 81 10.98 20.16 3.68
C GLU A 81 10.23 18.93 4.20
N ARG A 82 9.24 19.14 5.09
CA ARG A 82 8.38 18.06 5.58
C ARG A 82 7.57 17.44 4.42
N LYS A 83 6.98 18.25 3.54
CA LYS A 83 6.26 17.76 2.36
C LYS A 83 7.17 17.00 1.39
N GLU A 84 8.42 17.39 1.23
CA GLU A 84 9.38 16.68 0.39
C GLU A 84 9.70 15.28 0.96
N VAL A 85 10.04 15.19 2.25
CA VAL A 85 10.30 13.90 2.90
C VAL A 85 9.04 13.02 2.87
N PHE A 86 7.88 13.61 3.11
CA PHE A 86 6.61 12.89 3.11
C PHE A 86 6.23 12.37 1.72
N SER A 87 6.33 13.22 0.70
CA SER A 87 6.01 12.85 -0.69
C SER A 87 7.03 11.87 -1.30
N GLY A 88 8.30 11.93 -0.87
CA GLY A 88 9.33 10.95 -1.24
C GLY A 88 8.97 9.55 -0.71
N ASN A 89 8.67 9.44 0.58
CA ASN A 89 8.28 8.17 1.22
C ASN A 89 6.97 7.59 0.65
N LEU A 90 5.99 8.44 0.30
CA LEU A 90 4.74 8.00 -0.32
C LEU A 90 4.92 7.51 -1.77
N LYS A 91 5.88 8.06 -2.52
CA LYS A 91 6.14 7.67 -3.92
C LYS A 91 6.85 6.34 -4.03
N PHE A 92 7.80 6.06 -3.14
CA PHE A 92 8.61 4.85 -3.17
C PHE A 92 7.73 3.58 -3.12
N ASN A 93 6.79 3.52 -2.17
CA ASN A 93 5.99 2.32 -1.93
C ASN A 93 4.88 2.02 -2.95
N LYS A 94 4.43 3.00 -3.74
CA LYS A 94 3.34 2.79 -4.73
C LYS A 94 3.84 2.77 -6.16
N GLN A 95 5.15 2.87 -6.38
CA GLN A 95 5.68 2.99 -7.73
C GLN A 95 5.47 1.70 -8.52
N THR A 96 5.87 0.55 -7.99
CA THR A 96 5.76 -0.74 -8.66
C THR A 96 4.31 -1.15 -8.90
N TYR A 97 3.43 -1.05 -7.90
CA TYR A 97 2.00 -1.28 -8.08
C TYR A 97 1.39 -0.37 -9.16
N ASN A 98 1.72 0.92 -9.18
CA ASN A 98 1.17 1.84 -10.17
C ASN A 98 1.70 1.56 -11.58
N SER A 99 2.98 1.23 -11.71
CA SER A 99 3.59 0.84 -13.00
C SER A 99 3.03 -0.48 -13.52
N LEU A 100 2.67 -1.42 -12.64
CA LEU A 100 2.04 -2.68 -13.05
C LEU A 100 0.61 -2.50 -13.58
N LYS A 101 -0.17 -1.57 -13.01
CA LYS A 101 -1.58 -1.36 -13.41
C LYS A 101 -1.77 -0.35 -14.54
N HIS A 102 -0.75 0.44 -14.86
CA HIS A 102 -0.83 1.51 -15.86
C HIS A 102 0.41 1.53 -16.74
N THR A 103 0.19 1.66 -18.05
CA THR A 103 1.22 2.00 -19.03
C THR A 103 0.98 3.45 -19.47
N GLY A 104 1.99 4.29 -19.33
CA GLY A 104 1.92 5.72 -19.57
C GLY A 104 1.52 6.49 -18.31
N LYS A 105 1.97 7.75 -18.23
CA LYS A 105 1.80 8.59 -17.04
C LYS A 105 0.78 9.69 -17.28
N GLY A 106 -0.49 9.32 -17.45
CA GLY A 106 -1.55 10.25 -17.84
C GLY A 106 -1.13 11.03 -19.12
N LYS A 107 -1.22 12.37 -19.11
CA LYS A 107 -0.85 13.21 -20.27
C LYS A 107 0.67 13.38 -20.52
N LYS A 108 1.56 12.83 -19.67
CA LYS A 108 3.00 13.17 -19.69
C LYS A 108 3.91 12.18 -20.39
N LEU A 109 3.48 10.94 -20.60
CA LEU A 109 4.27 9.90 -21.23
C LEU A 109 3.35 9.02 -22.08
N ALA A 110 3.71 8.77 -23.34
CA ALA A 110 2.95 7.87 -24.20
C ALA A 110 3.09 6.43 -23.70
N ALA A 111 2.06 5.60 -23.89
CA ALA A 111 2.11 4.20 -23.46
C ALA A 111 3.24 3.40 -24.15
N SER A 112 3.59 3.75 -25.39
CA SER A 112 4.73 3.14 -26.11
C SER A 112 6.08 3.39 -25.45
N ASP A 113 6.18 4.46 -24.66
CA ASP A 113 7.44 4.91 -24.06
C ASP A 113 7.56 4.45 -22.59
N ASP A 114 6.58 3.69 -22.08
CA ASP A 114 6.47 3.22 -20.69
C ASP A 114 6.29 1.70 -20.61
N LEU A 115 7.09 0.96 -21.39
CA LEU A 115 6.97 -0.49 -21.53
C LEU A 115 7.88 -1.28 -20.58
N GLU A 116 8.77 -0.61 -19.87
CA GLU A 116 9.78 -1.24 -19.03
C GLU A 116 9.58 -0.88 -17.55
N ILE A 117 9.71 -1.88 -16.68
CA ILE A 117 9.71 -1.71 -15.23
C ILE A 117 11.01 -2.30 -14.69
N LYS A 118 11.69 -1.54 -13.83
CA LYS A 118 12.82 -2.01 -13.03
C LYS A 118 12.35 -2.12 -11.59
N ALA A 119 12.30 -3.34 -11.07
CA ALA A 119 11.85 -3.62 -9.72
C ALA A 119 12.50 -4.91 -9.21
N ASP A 120 12.75 -4.98 -7.90
CA ASP A 120 12.88 -6.26 -7.21
C ASP A 120 11.49 -6.63 -6.70
N PHE A 121 10.78 -7.49 -7.45
CA PHE A 121 9.38 -7.79 -7.13
C PHE A 121 9.21 -8.43 -5.76
N ARG A 122 10.22 -9.14 -5.24
CA ARG A 122 10.14 -9.73 -3.92
C ARG A 122 10.17 -8.67 -2.83
N GLU A 123 11.14 -7.76 -2.88
CA GLU A 123 11.26 -6.66 -1.92
C GLU A 123 10.02 -5.76 -1.96
N GLU A 124 9.57 -5.41 -3.16
CA GLU A 124 8.38 -4.58 -3.38
C GLU A 124 7.09 -5.25 -2.88
N ALA A 125 6.97 -6.56 -3.05
CA ALA A 125 5.85 -7.33 -2.51
C ALA A 125 5.86 -7.35 -0.98
N GLU A 126 7.03 -7.53 -0.37
CA GLU A 126 7.19 -7.55 1.09
C GLU A 126 6.82 -6.20 1.72
N GLU A 127 7.38 -5.10 1.21
CA GLU A 127 7.11 -3.76 1.72
C GLU A 127 5.61 -3.40 1.60
N LEU A 128 5.03 -3.67 0.43
CA LEU A 128 3.62 -3.34 0.18
C LEU A 128 2.67 -4.20 1.01
N LEU A 129 2.99 -5.49 1.20
CA LEU A 129 2.23 -6.38 2.08
C LEU A 129 2.25 -5.90 3.52
N TRP A 130 3.41 -5.52 4.05
CA TRP A 130 3.52 -4.98 5.40
C TRP A 130 2.67 -3.73 5.58
N ALA A 131 2.75 -2.79 4.64
CA ALA A 131 1.92 -1.59 4.65
C ALA A 131 0.42 -1.91 4.60
N ALA A 132 0.00 -2.84 3.72
CA ALA A 132 -1.39 -3.26 3.61
C ALA A 132 -1.91 -3.92 4.90
N ILE A 133 -1.08 -4.75 5.55
CA ILE A 133 -1.41 -5.39 6.84
C ILE A 133 -1.60 -4.34 7.94
N GLU A 134 -0.67 -3.40 8.06
CA GLU A 134 -0.76 -2.35 9.08
C GLU A 134 -1.97 -1.45 8.84
N ASP A 135 -2.21 -1.04 7.60
CA ASP A 135 -3.38 -0.24 7.23
C ASP A 135 -4.69 -0.97 7.56
N PHE A 136 -4.78 -2.24 7.19
CA PHE A 136 -5.98 -3.04 7.46
C PHE A 136 -6.23 -3.19 8.96
N LYS A 137 -5.20 -3.50 9.75
CA LYS A 137 -5.30 -3.60 11.23
C LYS A 137 -5.75 -2.30 11.87
N ASN A 138 -5.40 -1.17 11.28
CA ASN A 138 -5.79 0.14 11.80
C ASN A 138 -7.22 0.54 11.44
N LEU A 139 -7.92 -0.19 10.56
CA LEU A 139 -9.31 0.11 10.23
C LEU A 139 -10.22 0.05 11.46
N PRO A 140 -11.26 0.91 11.54
CA PRO A 140 -12.29 0.83 12.57
C PRO A 140 -13.27 -0.30 12.27
N VAL A 141 -12.78 -1.53 12.14
CA VAL A 141 -13.57 -2.75 11.92
C VAL A 141 -13.42 -3.63 13.16
N SER A 142 -14.54 -4.07 13.72
CA SER A 142 -14.49 -4.91 14.91
C SER A 142 -14.07 -6.34 14.54
N PRO A 143 -13.30 -7.03 15.40
CA PRO A 143 -12.98 -8.44 15.19
C PRO A 143 -14.23 -9.31 15.04
N GLU A 144 -15.31 -9.01 15.77
CA GLU A 144 -16.57 -9.75 15.70
C GLU A 144 -17.19 -9.67 14.30
N PHE A 145 -17.16 -8.49 13.66
CA PHE A 145 -17.65 -8.32 12.29
C PHE A 145 -16.87 -9.21 11.31
N LEU A 146 -15.55 -9.33 11.49
CA LEU A 146 -14.71 -10.18 10.64
C LEU A 146 -15.04 -11.67 10.85
N ILE A 147 -15.14 -12.10 12.11
CA ILE A 147 -15.45 -13.48 12.50
C ILE A 147 -16.84 -13.91 12.01
N GLU A 148 -17.85 -13.07 12.20
CA GLU A 148 -19.23 -13.31 11.72
C GLU A 148 -19.29 -13.50 10.19
N ASN A 149 -18.31 -12.94 9.47
CA ASN A 149 -18.17 -13.03 8.03
C ASN A 149 -17.06 -14.00 7.58
N GLY A 150 -16.61 -14.89 8.48
CA GLY A 150 -15.70 -15.99 8.18
C GLY A 150 -14.25 -15.57 7.91
N LYS A 151 -13.81 -14.43 8.46
CA LYS A 151 -12.42 -13.95 8.36
C LYS A 151 -11.67 -14.21 9.68
N ASN A 152 -10.36 -14.49 9.58
CA ASN A 152 -9.46 -14.73 10.71
C ASN A 152 -8.44 -13.61 10.89
#